data_AF-M0LI13-F1
#
_entry.id   AF-M0LI13-F1
#
_cell.length_a   1.000
_cell.length_b   1.000
_cell.length_c   1.000
_cell.angle_alpha   90.00
_cell.angle_beta   90.00
_cell.angle_gamma   90.00
#
_symmetry.space_group_name_H-M   'P 1'
#
loop_
_entity.id
_entity.type
_entity.pdbx_description
1 polymer ?
#
loop_
_entity_poly.entity_id
_entity_poly.type
_entity_poly.pdbx_seq_one_letter_code
_entity_poly.pdbx_strand_id
1 'polypeptide(L)'
;MSGAAAVGIVAQRNNERAHELAAALTESLEREFDVAVAVDELTGDAIDVAGIPVAEMADRDFVVSIGGDGTLLFVAREVGSTPIVGVNLGEVGFLNAVPPGDAPDVITDLAARLQETGSLEAEARELARLRATGRGSDWTLEPALNEISVHGPRRGPGGGATIEVRIDGKRYVESHADGVLVATPTGSTAYNLSEGGPLLRPDTDSLVVTQMAAADAMPSLVVDADSEVTLSISEADIAYAISDGRNRQHLEPPATVSVSLADDPVRLVGPEADFFGGLEKLD
;
A
#
# COMPACT_ATOMS: atom_id res chain seq x y z
N MET A 1 17.18 -30.82 -0.19
CA MET A 1 18.23 -29.85 -0.57
C MET A 1 17.49 -28.54 -0.66
N SER A 2 17.54 -27.71 0.38
CA SER A 2 17.04 -26.33 0.23
C SER A 2 17.98 -25.63 -0.76
N GLY A 3 17.41 -24.98 -1.77
CA GLY A 3 18.19 -24.11 -2.64
C GLY A 3 18.68 -22.89 -1.87
N ALA A 4 19.60 -22.14 -2.46
CA ALA A 4 19.91 -20.78 -2.04
C ALA A 4 18.61 -19.97 -1.91
N ALA A 5 18.49 -19.17 -0.84
CA ALA A 5 17.39 -18.23 -0.69
C ALA A 5 17.41 -17.24 -1.87
N ALA A 6 16.25 -16.87 -2.40
CA ALA A 6 16.11 -15.96 -3.51
C ALA A 6 15.52 -14.62 -3.04
N VAL A 7 16.24 -13.52 -3.25
CA VAL A 7 15.86 -12.19 -2.75
C VAL A 7 15.74 -11.19 -3.89
N GLY A 8 14.63 -10.45 -3.93
CA GLY A 8 14.47 -9.29 -4.81
C GLY A 8 14.96 -8.01 -4.14
N ILE A 9 15.55 -7.06 -4.88
CA ILE A 9 15.90 -5.73 -4.38
C ILE A 9 15.38 -4.66 -5.33
N VAL A 10 14.62 -3.71 -4.78
CA VAL A 10 14.08 -2.55 -5.50
C VAL A 10 14.51 -1.28 -4.80
N ALA A 11 15.25 -0.42 -5.48
CA ALA A 11 15.72 0.85 -4.95
C ALA A 11 14.94 2.04 -5.54
N GLN A 12 14.76 3.08 -4.72
CA GLN A 12 14.10 4.30 -5.13
C GLN A 12 14.83 4.96 -6.30
N ARG A 13 14.10 5.20 -7.38
CA ARG A 13 14.62 5.85 -8.59
C ARG A 13 15.26 7.21 -8.30
N ASN A 14 16.38 7.48 -8.97
CA ASN A 14 17.14 8.73 -8.88
C ASN A 14 17.61 9.06 -7.46
N ASN A 15 17.86 8.05 -6.62
CA ASN A 15 18.38 8.22 -5.28
C ASN A 15 19.72 7.48 -5.15
N GLU A 16 20.82 8.24 -5.19
CA GLU A 16 22.19 7.69 -5.14
C GLU A 16 22.41 6.83 -3.88
N ARG A 17 21.92 7.27 -2.72
CA ARG A 17 22.04 6.51 -1.45
C ARG A 17 21.28 5.18 -1.50
N ALA A 18 20.14 5.14 -2.20
CA ALA A 18 19.38 3.91 -2.40
C ALA A 18 20.16 2.92 -3.25
N HIS A 19 20.74 3.39 -4.36
CA HIS A 19 21.51 2.57 -5.29
C HIS A 19 22.82 2.07 -4.66
N GLU A 20 23.54 2.91 -3.91
CA GLU A 20 24.74 2.51 -3.18
C GLU A 20 24.46 1.38 -2.18
N LEU A 21 23.35 1.49 -1.43
CA LEU A 21 22.93 0.45 -0.51
C LEU A 21 22.51 -0.83 -1.25
N ALA A 22 21.77 -0.71 -2.36
CA ALA A 22 21.39 -1.86 -3.18
C ALA A 22 22.61 -2.62 -3.70
N ALA A 23 23.64 -1.91 -4.18
CA ALA A 23 24.90 -2.50 -4.62
C ALA A 23 25.62 -3.23 -3.48
N ALA A 24 25.73 -2.60 -2.30
CA ALA A 24 26.37 -3.21 -1.13
C ALA A 24 25.64 -4.47 -0.65
N LEU A 25 24.30 -4.44 -0.62
CA LEU A 25 23.48 -5.59 -0.24
C LEU A 25 23.60 -6.73 -1.26
N THR A 26 23.57 -6.42 -2.55
CA THR A 26 23.75 -7.42 -3.61
C THR A 26 25.08 -8.14 -3.45
N GLU A 27 26.17 -7.39 -3.28
CA GLU A 27 27.51 -7.97 -3.12
C GLU A 27 27.64 -8.85 -1.87
N SER A 28 27.16 -8.37 -0.71
CA SER A 28 27.31 -9.09 0.55
C SER A 28 26.46 -10.37 0.59
N LEU A 29 25.20 -10.30 0.13
CA LEU A 29 24.29 -11.46 0.14
C LEU A 29 24.79 -12.61 -0.75
N GLU A 30 25.29 -12.29 -1.95
CA GLU A 30 25.80 -13.30 -2.88
C GLU A 30 27.13 -13.90 -2.39
N ARG A 31 28.06 -13.07 -1.87
CA ARG A 31 29.40 -13.53 -1.50
C ARG A 31 29.46 -14.25 -0.17
N GLU A 32 28.65 -13.82 0.79
CA GLU A 32 28.81 -14.23 2.18
C GLU A 32 27.73 -15.24 2.63
N PHE A 33 26.56 -15.26 1.97
CA PHE A 33 25.38 -15.96 2.48
C PHE A 33 24.73 -16.97 1.51
N ASP A 34 25.31 -17.19 0.33
CA ASP A 34 24.78 -18.09 -0.72
C ASP A 34 23.30 -17.78 -1.02
N VAL A 35 23.00 -16.50 -1.23
CA VAL A 35 21.67 -15.97 -1.56
C VAL A 35 21.65 -15.55 -3.02
N ALA A 36 20.64 -15.99 -3.78
CA ALA A 36 20.41 -15.58 -5.16
C ALA A 36 19.68 -14.23 -5.19
N VAL A 37 20.40 -13.16 -5.54
CA VAL A 37 19.83 -11.81 -5.62
C VAL A 37 19.33 -11.51 -7.03
N ALA A 38 18.19 -10.84 -7.14
CA ALA A 38 17.76 -10.16 -8.35
C ALA A 38 17.38 -8.72 -8.02
N VAL A 39 17.71 -7.80 -8.91
CA VAL A 39 17.36 -6.38 -8.79
C VAL A 39 16.35 -5.99 -9.86
N ASP A 40 15.59 -4.92 -9.66
CA ASP A 40 14.70 -4.44 -10.72
C ASP A 40 15.48 -3.76 -11.84
N GLU A 41 14.88 -3.62 -13.02
CA GLU A 41 15.53 -3.00 -14.19
C GLU A 41 16.14 -1.62 -13.88
N LEU A 42 15.46 -0.75 -13.13
CA LEU A 42 15.97 0.59 -12.83
C LEU A 42 17.13 0.55 -11.83
N THR A 43 17.04 -0.31 -10.82
CA THR A 43 18.15 -0.52 -9.88
C THR A 43 19.35 -1.15 -10.59
N GLY A 44 19.11 -2.13 -11.45
CA GLY A 44 20.13 -2.83 -12.23
C GLY A 44 20.91 -1.88 -13.15
N ASP A 45 20.19 -1.05 -13.91
CA ASP A 45 20.80 0.01 -14.74
C ASP A 45 21.67 0.96 -13.91
N ALA A 46 21.27 1.27 -12.67
CA ALA A 46 21.98 2.21 -11.81
C ALA A 46 23.25 1.63 -11.17
N ILE A 47 23.30 0.31 -10.96
CA ILE A 47 24.44 -0.37 -10.31
C ILE A 47 25.22 -1.30 -11.27
N ASP A 48 24.94 -1.22 -12.57
CA ASP A 48 25.59 -1.99 -13.67
C ASP A 48 25.44 -3.51 -13.53
N VAL A 49 24.23 -3.97 -13.20
CA VAL A 49 23.86 -5.40 -13.18
C VAL A 49 22.56 -5.64 -13.95
N ALA A 50 22.35 -6.89 -14.41
CA ALA A 50 21.11 -7.24 -15.09
C ALA A 50 19.91 -7.19 -14.12
N GLY A 51 18.89 -6.41 -14.46
CA GLY A 51 17.64 -6.35 -13.72
C GLY A 51 16.53 -7.22 -14.33
N ILE A 52 15.47 -7.43 -13.55
CA ILE A 52 14.23 -8.09 -13.95
C ILE A 52 13.01 -7.20 -13.68
N PRO A 53 11.86 -7.43 -14.33
CA PRO A 53 10.61 -6.77 -13.94
C PRO A 53 10.27 -7.04 -12.47
N VAL A 54 9.77 -6.04 -11.74
CA VAL A 54 9.43 -6.20 -10.32
C VAL A 54 8.38 -7.29 -10.12
N ALA A 55 7.43 -7.45 -11.04
CA ALA A 55 6.43 -8.52 -11.00
C ALA A 55 7.04 -9.93 -11.02
N GLU A 56 8.21 -10.12 -11.65
CA GLU A 56 8.94 -11.41 -11.63
C GLU A 56 9.61 -11.68 -10.26
N MET A 57 9.66 -10.68 -9.38
CA MET A 57 10.10 -10.89 -7.99
C MET A 57 9.03 -11.58 -7.13
N ALA A 58 7.82 -11.80 -7.63
CA ALA A 58 6.79 -12.58 -6.93
C ALA A 58 7.19 -14.06 -6.71
N ASP A 59 8.18 -14.56 -7.46
CA ASP A 59 8.75 -15.91 -7.30
C ASP A 59 9.95 -15.93 -6.32
N ARG A 60 10.24 -14.82 -5.64
CA ARG A 60 11.32 -14.71 -4.64
C ARG A 60 10.80 -15.03 -3.24
N ASP A 61 11.70 -15.37 -2.34
CA ASP A 61 11.34 -15.68 -0.97
C ASP A 61 10.97 -14.40 -0.18
N PHE A 62 11.62 -13.28 -0.48
CA PHE A 62 11.21 -11.94 -0.05
C PHE A 62 11.83 -10.85 -0.92
N VAL A 63 11.33 -9.62 -0.79
CA VAL A 63 11.79 -8.44 -1.54
C VAL A 63 12.20 -7.31 -0.59
N VAL A 64 13.36 -6.72 -0.85
CA VAL A 64 13.88 -5.55 -0.16
C VAL A 64 13.45 -4.30 -0.91
N SER A 65 12.63 -3.46 -0.29
CA SER A 65 12.24 -2.14 -0.80
C SER A 65 13.11 -1.07 -0.14
N ILE A 66 14.00 -0.43 -0.90
CA ILE A 66 14.92 0.60 -0.42
C ILE A 66 14.41 1.99 -0.83
N GLY A 67 13.87 2.77 0.12
CA GLY A 67 13.30 4.09 -0.16
C GLY A 67 12.28 4.56 0.87
N GLY A 68 11.32 5.36 0.42
CA GLY A 68 10.16 5.78 1.21
C GLY A 68 8.95 4.86 1.04
N ASP A 69 7.82 5.20 1.67
CA ASP A 69 6.58 4.40 1.61
C ASP A 69 6.06 4.27 0.18
N GLY A 70 6.29 5.28 -0.68
CA GLY A 70 5.92 5.21 -2.10
C GLY A 70 6.64 4.11 -2.88
N THR A 71 7.88 3.79 -2.52
CA THR A 71 8.63 2.66 -3.10
C THR A 71 8.05 1.33 -2.59
N LEU A 72 7.77 1.22 -1.29
CA LEU A 72 7.17 0.03 -0.71
C LEU A 72 5.78 -0.26 -1.30
N LEU A 73 4.94 0.76 -1.46
CA LEU A 73 3.62 0.66 -2.12
C LEU A 73 3.72 0.19 -3.57
N PHE A 74 4.75 0.62 -4.28
CA PHE A 74 5.02 0.15 -5.63
C PHE A 74 5.41 -1.34 -5.63
N VAL A 75 6.35 -1.75 -4.77
CA VAL A 75 6.75 -3.16 -4.66
C VAL A 75 5.56 -4.04 -4.26
N ALA A 76 4.83 -3.66 -3.22
CA ALA A 76 3.66 -4.36 -2.70
C ALA A 76 2.57 -4.67 -3.74
N ARG A 77 2.45 -3.80 -4.74
CA ARG A 77 1.51 -3.99 -5.85
C ARG A 77 1.99 -5.06 -6.82
N GLU A 78 3.27 -5.01 -7.17
CA GLU A 78 3.86 -5.86 -8.21
C GLU A 78 4.10 -7.29 -7.72
N VAL A 79 4.43 -7.48 -6.44
CA VAL A 79 4.86 -8.79 -5.91
C VAL A 79 3.77 -9.53 -5.13
N GLY A 80 2.59 -8.93 -4.99
CA GLY A 80 1.44 -9.52 -4.31
C GLY A 80 1.72 -9.86 -2.85
N SER A 81 1.56 -11.14 -2.49
CA SER A 81 1.75 -11.65 -1.12
C SER A 81 3.20 -12.00 -0.78
N THR A 82 4.15 -11.78 -1.70
CA THR A 82 5.57 -12.01 -1.42
C THR A 82 6.01 -11.10 -0.27
N PRO A 83 6.68 -11.61 0.78
CA PRO A 83 7.10 -10.79 1.92
C PRO A 83 8.02 -9.64 1.50
N ILE A 84 7.83 -8.48 2.11
CA ILE A 84 8.61 -7.26 1.83
C ILE A 84 9.28 -6.76 3.10
N VAL A 85 10.56 -6.44 3.01
CA VAL A 85 11.27 -5.66 4.04
C VAL A 85 11.53 -4.25 3.53
N GLY A 86 11.07 -3.26 4.29
CA GLY A 86 11.16 -1.85 3.95
C GLY A 86 12.34 -1.15 4.62
N VAL A 87 13.31 -0.70 3.82
CA VAL A 87 14.47 0.10 4.29
C VAL A 87 14.21 1.58 4.06
N ASN A 88 14.15 2.35 5.15
CA ASN A 88 13.91 3.79 5.13
C ASN A 88 15.23 4.57 5.01
N LEU A 89 15.40 5.37 3.95
CA LEU A 89 16.60 6.19 3.74
C LEU A 89 16.67 7.48 4.58
N GLY A 90 15.79 7.65 5.56
CA GLY A 90 15.71 8.78 6.48
C GLY A 90 14.58 9.76 6.18
N GLU A 91 13.65 9.40 5.29
CA GLU A 91 12.43 10.16 5.05
C GLU A 91 11.35 9.82 6.09
N VAL A 92 10.32 10.66 6.20
CA VAL A 92 9.14 10.34 7.01
C VAL A 92 8.42 9.15 6.35
N GLY A 93 8.26 8.05 7.07
CA GLY A 93 7.56 6.87 6.57
C GLY A 93 6.88 6.13 7.71
N PHE A 94 5.70 5.59 7.44
CA PHE A 94 4.89 4.80 8.37
C PHE A 94 5.01 3.29 8.12
N LEU A 95 5.58 2.89 6.97
CA LEU A 95 5.68 1.49 6.56
C LEU A 95 7.10 0.93 6.65
N ASN A 96 8.09 1.71 6.20
CA ASN A 96 9.49 1.31 6.22
C ASN A 96 10.11 1.45 7.62
N ALA A 97 10.60 0.33 8.16
CA ALA A 97 11.08 0.26 9.54
C ALA A 97 12.60 0.18 9.68
N VAL A 98 13.30 -0.32 8.65
CA VAL A 98 14.73 -0.63 8.75
C VAL A 98 15.58 0.59 8.38
N PRO A 99 16.43 1.12 9.28
CA PRO A 99 17.40 2.15 8.92
C PRO A 99 18.46 1.61 7.95
N PRO A 100 19.11 2.46 7.12
CA PRO A 100 20.05 1.99 6.10
C PRO A 100 21.28 1.30 6.69
N GLY A 101 21.71 1.73 7.88
CA GLY A 101 22.86 1.15 8.58
C GLY A 101 22.58 -0.25 9.14
N ASP A 102 21.32 -0.57 9.43
CA ASP A 102 20.91 -1.85 10.02
C ASP A 102 20.44 -2.84 8.94
N ALA A 103 20.24 -2.37 7.70
CA ALA A 103 19.72 -3.16 6.59
C ALA A 103 20.53 -4.43 6.30
N PRO A 104 21.88 -4.41 6.23
CA PRO A 104 22.66 -5.63 6.02
C PRO A 104 22.38 -6.71 7.07
N ASP A 105 22.41 -6.35 8.35
CA ASP A 105 22.19 -7.28 9.46
C ASP A 105 20.76 -7.85 9.44
N VAL A 106 19.75 -7.00 9.25
CA VAL A 106 18.35 -7.44 9.21
C VAL A 106 18.08 -8.38 8.04
N ILE A 107 18.58 -8.05 6.84
CA ILE A 107 18.32 -8.84 5.63
C ILE A 107 19.04 -10.18 5.68
N THR A 108 20.28 -10.20 6.21
CA THR A 108 21.04 -11.44 6.39
C THR A 108 20.42 -12.33 7.45
N ASP A 109 19.93 -11.76 8.56
CA ASP A 109 19.18 -12.50 9.56
C ASP A 109 17.92 -13.14 8.97
N LEU A 110 17.12 -12.41 8.19
CA LEU A 110 15.94 -12.94 7.50
C LEU A 110 16.30 -14.08 6.54
N ALA A 111 17.34 -13.92 5.72
CA ALA A 111 17.80 -14.97 4.82
C ALA A 111 18.25 -16.23 5.58
N ALA A 112 18.98 -16.07 6.68
CA ALA A 112 19.41 -17.18 7.52
C ALA A 112 18.22 -17.90 8.18
N ARG A 113 17.19 -17.15 8.65
CA ARG A 113 15.98 -17.75 9.24
C ARG A 113 15.22 -18.55 8.20
N LEU A 114 15.01 -17.97 7.02
CA LEU A 114 14.39 -18.68 5.91
C LEU A 114 15.12 -19.98 5.55
N GLN A 115 16.46 -19.97 5.52
CA GLN A 115 17.26 -21.17 5.28
C GLN A 115 17.11 -22.22 6.40
N GLU A 116 16.96 -21.79 7.65
CA GLU A 116 16.81 -22.65 8.82
C GLU A 116 15.39 -23.26 8.94
N THR A 117 14.36 -22.44 8.78
CA THR A 117 12.95 -22.80 9.03
C THR A 117 12.20 -23.20 7.76
N GLY A 118 12.70 -22.79 6.59
CA GLY A 118 12.03 -22.90 5.30
C GLY A 118 10.90 -21.90 5.07
N SER A 119 10.70 -20.91 5.97
CA SER A 119 9.60 -19.95 5.88
C SER A 119 9.80 -18.70 6.75
N LEU A 120 9.25 -17.55 6.32
CA LEU A 120 9.22 -16.29 7.08
C LEU A 120 7.84 -15.97 7.71
N GLU A 121 6.96 -16.97 7.83
CA GLU A 121 5.59 -16.76 8.35
C GLU A 121 5.55 -16.26 9.80
N ALA A 122 6.54 -16.61 10.63
CA ALA A 122 6.59 -16.19 12.02
C ALA A 122 7.01 -14.71 12.18
N GLU A 123 7.71 -14.19 11.17
CA GLU A 123 8.23 -12.84 11.07
C GLU A 123 7.31 -11.92 10.26
N ALA A 124 6.35 -12.51 9.54
CA ALA A 124 5.45 -11.78 8.67
C ALA A 124 4.31 -11.11 9.46
N ARG A 125 4.10 -9.83 9.19
CA ARG A 125 2.92 -9.08 9.59
C ARG A 125 2.10 -8.72 8.36
N GLU A 126 0.79 -8.90 8.44
CA GLU A 126 -0.12 -8.63 7.33
C GLU A 126 -0.65 -7.20 7.42
N LEU A 127 -0.63 -6.50 6.29
CA LEU A 127 -1.30 -5.22 6.11
C LEU A 127 -2.54 -5.44 5.24
N ALA A 128 -3.67 -4.97 5.76
CA ALA A 128 -4.95 -5.03 5.08
C ALA A 128 -4.92 -4.28 3.74
N ARG A 129 -5.62 -4.82 2.75
CA ARG A 129 -5.89 -4.13 1.49
C ARG A 129 -7.38 -4.04 1.23
N LEU A 130 -7.79 -2.99 0.53
CA LEU A 130 -9.18 -2.77 0.10
C LEU A 130 -9.37 -3.18 -1.34
N ARG A 131 -10.43 -3.93 -1.63
CA ARG A 131 -10.89 -4.22 -2.99
C ARG A 131 -12.11 -3.36 -3.30
N ALA A 132 -12.17 -2.82 -4.51
CA ALA A 132 -13.34 -2.11 -5.03
C ALA A 132 -13.90 -2.81 -6.26
N THR A 133 -15.22 -2.98 -6.30
CA THR A 133 -15.94 -3.64 -7.40
C THR A 133 -17.18 -2.84 -7.81
N GLY A 134 -17.57 -2.95 -9.08
CA GLY A 134 -18.81 -2.35 -9.57
C GLY A 134 -20.02 -3.24 -9.30
N ARG A 135 -21.06 -2.73 -8.64
CA ARG A 135 -22.33 -3.48 -8.52
C ARG A 135 -23.11 -3.40 -9.83
N GLY A 136 -23.35 -4.55 -10.44
CA GLY A 136 -24.02 -4.64 -11.75
C GLY A 136 -23.09 -4.35 -12.94
N SER A 137 -21.79 -4.20 -12.69
CA SER A 137 -20.75 -3.98 -13.70
C SER A 137 -19.60 -4.97 -13.49
N ASP A 138 -19.03 -5.50 -14.57
CA ASP A 138 -17.96 -6.51 -14.48
C ASP A 138 -16.58 -5.86 -14.44
N TRP A 139 -16.26 -5.20 -13.33
CA TRP A 139 -14.93 -4.67 -13.07
C TRP A 139 -14.54 -4.78 -11.60
N THR A 140 -13.24 -4.96 -11.38
CA THR A 140 -12.59 -4.97 -10.07
C THR A 140 -11.32 -4.14 -10.17
N LEU A 141 -11.12 -3.21 -9.24
CA LEU A 141 -9.85 -2.50 -9.12
C LEU A 141 -8.81 -3.41 -8.46
N GLU A 142 -7.55 -3.22 -8.85
CA GLU A 142 -6.42 -3.73 -8.06
C GLU A 142 -6.57 -3.29 -6.59
N PRO A 143 -6.28 -4.17 -5.62
CA PRO A 143 -6.46 -3.79 -4.22
C PRO A 143 -5.54 -2.66 -3.76
N ALA A 144 -6.08 -1.80 -2.90
CA ALA A 144 -5.42 -0.63 -2.35
C ALA A 144 -4.81 -0.95 -0.98
N LEU A 145 -3.57 -0.54 -0.72
CA LEU A 145 -3.00 -0.61 0.63
C LEU A 145 -3.50 0.55 1.50
N ASN A 146 -3.65 1.74 0.91
CA ASN A 146 -4.06 2.92 1.65
C ASN A 146 -5.57 3.16 1.52
N GLU A 147 -6.05 3.49 0.33
CA GLU A 147 -7.43 3.91 0.16
C GLU A 147 -8.04 3.59 -1.21
N ILE A 148 -9.35 3.39 -1.18
CA ILE A 148 -10.23 3.54 -2.34
C ILE A 148 -10.90 4.89 -2.26
N SER A 149 -10.75 5.71 -3.29
CA SER A 149 -11.48 6.97 -3.43
C SER A 149 -12.54 6.87 -4.53
N VAL A 150 -13.75 7.34 -4.25
CA VAL A 150 -14.81 7.48 -5.26
C VAL A 150 -15.21 8.94 -5.32
N HIS A 151 -15.07 9.57 -6.48
CA HIS A 151 -15.27 11.01 -6.60
C HIS A 151 -15.91 11.41 -7.94
N GLY A 152 -16.51 12.59 -7.96
CA GLY A 152 -17.10 13.18 -9.17
C GLY A 152 -16.06 13.58 -10.24
N PRO A 153 -16.47 14.28 -11.30
CA PRO A 153 -15.60 14.60 -12.45
C PRO A 153 -14.39 15.45 -12.08
N ARG A 154 -14.58 16.36 -11.13
CA ARG A 154 -13.58 17.31 -10.64
C ARG A 154 -13.90 17.69 -9.21
N ARG A 155 -12.88 18.09 -8.46
CA ARG A 155 -13.02 18.63 -7.11
C ARG A 155 -13.32 20.13 -7.13
N GLY A 156 -13.94 20.64 -6.08
CA GLY A 156 -14.18 22.06 -5.85
C GLY A 156 -15.40 22.64 -6.57
N PRO A 157 -15.52 23.98 -6.67
CA PRO A 157 -16.75 24.65 -7.08
C PRO A 157 -17.30 24.20 -8.44
N GLY A 158 -18.54 23.70 -8.42
CA GLY A 158 -19.24 23.15 -9.59
C GLY A 158 -18.72 21.78 -10.05
N GLY A 159 -17.97 21.09 -9.21
CA GLY A 159 -17.59 19.69 -9.33
C GLY A 159 -18.37 18.81 -8.36
N GLY A 160 -17.80 17.65 -8.05
CA GLY A 160 -18.40 16.65 -7.16
C GLY A 160 -19.56 15.87 -7.77
N ALA A 161 -20.27 15.14 -6.92
CA ALA A 161 -21.43 14.34 -7.26
C ALA A 161 -22.29 14.13 -6.00
N THR A 162 -23.53 13.69 -6.20
CA THR A 162 -24.36 13.20 -5.09
C THR A 162 -23.96 11.76 -4.77
N ILE A 163 -23.44 11.54 -3.55
CA ILE A 163 -22.92 10.25 -3.10
C ILE A 163 -23.69 9.78 -1.86
N GLU A 164 -24.33 8.62 -1.98
CA GLU A 164 -24.88 7.88 -0.84
C GLU A 164 -23.82 6.89 -0.33
N VAL A 165 -23.55 6.93 0.97
CA VAL A 165 -22.72 5.96 1.68
C VAL A 165 -23.63 5.03 2.49
N ARG A 166 -23.44 3.72 2.32
CA ARG A 166 -24.07 2.69 3.14
C ARG A 166 -23.01 1.77 3.76
N ILE A 167 -23.21 1.41 5.02
CA ILE A 167 -22.41 0.40 5.73
C ILE A 167 -23.30 -0.80 5.97
N ASP A 168 -22.91 -1.98 5.49
CA ASP A 168 -23.69 -3.23 5.60
C ASP A 168 -25.15 -3.05 5.18
N GLY A 169 -25.35 -2.33 4.08
CA GLY A 169 -26.66 -2.04 3.52
C GLY A 169 -27.48 -1.00 4.29
N LYS A 170 -27.00 -0.38 5.37
CA LYS A 170 -27.67 0.72 6.08
C LYS A 170 -27.12 2.08 5.65
N ARG A 171 -28.00 3.01 5.28
CA ARG A 171 -27.60 4.38 4.87
C ARG A 171 -26.96 5.10 6.06
N TYR A 172 -25.75 5.61 5.83
CA TYR A 172 -25.05 6.49 6.76
C TYR A 172 -25.30 7.96 6.42
N VAL A 173 -25.01 8.36 5.19
CA VAL A 173 -25.16 9.74 4.70
C VAL A 173 -25.43 9.75 3.19
N GLU A 174 -26.09 10.78 2.71
CA GLU A 174 -26.24 11.11 1.29
C GLU A 174 -26.05 12.63 1.18
N SER A 175 -25.02 13.06 0.45
CA SER A 175 -24.70 14.48 0.28
C SER A 175 -24.05 14.71 -1.08
N HIS A 176 -24.18 15.93 -1.61
CA HIS A 176 -23.27 16.42 -2.63
C HIS A 176 -21.88 16.54 -2.01
N ALA A 177 -20.86 15.96 -2.64
CA ALA A 177 -19.49 15.96 -2.15
C ALA A 177 -18.52 15.91 -3.33
N ASP A 178 -17.27 16.33 -3.12
CA ASP A 178 -16.23 16.08 -4.10
C ASP A 178 -16.03 14.57 -4.31
N GLY A 179 -16.16 13.79 -3.23
CA GLY A 179 -15.94 12.35 -3.19
C GLY A 179 -16.01 11.77 -1.79
N VAL A 180 -15.71 10.47 -1.69
CA VAL A 180 -15.60 9.72 -0.43
C VAL A 180 -14.35 8.84 -0.51
N LEU A 181 -13.60 8.80 0.59
CA LEU A 181 -12.49 7.88 0.83
C LEU A 181 -12.96 6.74 1.73
N VAL A 182 -12.55 5.52 1.39
CA VAL A 182 -12.53 4.37 2.31
C VAL A 182 -11.07 3.99 2.47
N ALA A 183 -10.53 4.08 3.68
CA ALA A 183 -9.11 3.87 3.94
C ALA A 183 -8.89 2.76 4.99
N THR A 184 -7.78 2.04 4.83
CA THR A 184 -7.24 1.12 5.83
C THR A 184 -6.59 1.90 6.97
N PRO A 185 -6.20 1.23 8.07
CA PRO A 185 -5.42 1.88 9.11
C PRO A 185 -4.08 2.44 8.60
N THR A 186 -3.42 1.70 7.70
CA THR A 186 -2.22 2.17 6.98
C THR A 186 -2.51 3.43 6.18
N GLY A 187 -3.62 3.47 5.43
CA GLY A 187 -4.02 4.63 4.64
C GLY A 187 -4.50 5.83 5.45
N SER A 188 -4.72 5.67 6.77
CA SER A 188 -5.19 6.76 7.63
C SER A 188 -4.22 7.94 7.70
N THR A 189 -2.92 7.70 7.51
CA THR A 189 -1.84 8.70 7.47
C THR A 189 -1.61 9.28 6.07
N ALA A 190 -2.27 8.74 5.04
CA ALA A 190 -2.12 9.14 3.65
C ALA A 190 -3.21 10.15 3.25
N TYR A 191 -4.01 9.85 2.22
CA TYR A 191 -5.00 10.80 1.72
C TYR A 191 -6.08 11.11 2.76
N ASN A 192 -6.47 10.12 3.55
CA ASN A 192 -7.43 10.28 4.63
C ASN A 192 -7.05 11.42 5.59
N LEU A 193 -5.78 11.53 5.97
CA LEU A 193 -5.28 12.60 6.82
C LEU A 193 -5.46 13.98 6.18
N SER A 194 -5.20 14.09 4.88
CA SER A 194 -5.34 15.35 4.13
C SER A 194 -6.80 15.80 4.02
N GLU A 195 -7.75 14.87 4.05
CA GLU A 195 -9.20 15.15 4.06
C GLU A 195 -9.76 15.32 5.48
N GLY A 196 -8.90 15.41 6.50
CA GLY A 196 -9.32 15.61 7.90
C GLY A 196 -9.87 14.36 8.58
N GLY A 197 -9.61 13.18 8.02
CA GLY A 197 -9.89 11.89 8.66
C GLY A 197 -9.00 11.63 9.88
N PRO A 198 -9.44 10.77 10.82
CA PRO A 198 -8.64 10.41 11.98
C PRO A 198 -7.43 9.54 11.61
N LEU A 199 -6.38 9.63 12.41
CA LEU A 199 -5.28 8.68 12.43
C LEU A 199 -5.73 7.39 13.12
N LEU A 200 -5.44 6.25 12.49
CA LEU A 200 -5.67 4.93 13.05
C LEU A 200 -4.32 4.27 13.32
N ARG A 201 -4.22 3.50 14.39
CA ARG A 201 -3.00 2.68 14.58
C ARG A 201 -2.99 1.56 13.53
N PRO A 202 -1.81 1.22 12.96
CA PRO A 202 -1.71 0.20 11.91
C PRO A 202 -2.30 -1.17 12.29
N ASP A 203 -2.28 -1.52 13.56
CA ASP A 203 -2.78 -2.79 14.12
C ASP A 203 -4.29 -2.79 14.45
N THR A 204 -5.01 -1.71 14.12
CA THR A 204 -6.44 -1.61 14.41
C THR A 204 -7.25 -2.36 13.35
N ASP A 205 -8.09 -3.31 13.75
CA ASP A 205 -8.97 -4.05 12.85
C ASP A 205 -10.20 -3.23 12.43
N SER A 206 -9.98 -2.21 11.60
CA SER A 206 -11.02 -1.24 11.22
C SER A 206 -10.77 -0.59 9.87
N LEU A 207 -11.83 -0.07 9.26
CA LEU A 207 -11.76 0.84 8.12
C LEU A 207 -12.27 2.23 8.52
N VAL A 208 -11.86 3.27 7.80
CA VAL A 208 -12.40 4.62 7.97
C VAL A 208 -13.02 5.14 6.69
N VAL A 209 -14.21 5.73 6.82
CA VAL A 209 -14.92 6.41 5.73
C VAL A 209 -14.91 7.90 5.96
N THR A 210 -14.35 8.66 5.02
CA THR A 210 -14.20 10.12 5.10
C THR A 210 -14.75 10.79 3.85
N GLN A 211 -15.65 11.75 4.03
CA GLN A 211 -16.21 12.54 2.94
C GLN A 211 -15.30 13.70 2.58
N MET A 212 -15.16 13.96 1.28
CA MET A 212 -14.33 15.05 0.75
C MET A 212 -15.22 16.25 0.42
N ALA A 213 -15.00 17.37 1.11
CA ALA A 213 -15.71 18.64 0.87
C ALA A 213 -17.25 18.50 0.71
N ALA A 214 -17.89 17.69 1.55
CA ALA A 214 -19.34 17.46 1.49
C ALA A 214 -20.13 18.70 1.90
N ALA A 215 -21.24 18.97 1.19
CA ALA A 215 -22.17 20.06 1.50
C ALA A 215 -22.83 19.88 2.87
N ASP A 216 -23.33 18.66 3.14
CA ASP A 216 -23.88 18.25 4.43
C ASP A 216 -22.95 17.21 5.07
N ALA A 217 -21.76 17.68 5.48
CA ALA A 217 -20.72 16.81 6.02
C ALA A 217 -21.16 16.13 7.33
N MET A 218 -20.91 14.83 7.39
CA MET A 218 -20.95 14.01 8.61
C MET A 218 -19.51 13.69 9.04
N PRO A 219 -19.25 13.43 10.34
CA PRO A 219 -17.93 13.03 10.82
C PRO A 219 -17.38 11.81 10.06
N SER A 220 -16.07 11.64 10.02
CA SER A 220 -15.50 10.37 9.54
C SER A 220 -16.02 9.21 10.39
N LEU A 221 -16.41 8.11 9.74
CA LEU A 221 -16.96 6.94 10.40
C LEU A 221 -15.93 5.81 10.38
N VAL A 222 -15.53 5.36 11.56
CA VAL A 222 -14.74 4.13 11.72
C VAL A 222 -15.70 2.95 11.82
N VAL A 223 -15.44 1.92 11.03
CA VAL A 223 -16.26 0.70 10.94
C VAL A 223 -15.38 -0.54 11.11
N ASP A 224 -16.01 -1.69 11.37
CA ASP A 224 -15.30 -2.96 11.49
C ASP A 224 -14.60 -3.30 10.17
N ALA A 225 -13.45 -3.96 10.25
CA ALA A 225 -12.64 -4.34 9.09
C ALA A 225 -13.41 -5.17 8.05
N ASP A 226 -14.32 -6.04 8.49
CA ASP A 226 -15.13 -6.90 7.64
C ASP A 226 -16.41 -6.23 7.11
N SER A 227 -16.65 -4.96 7.44
CA SER A 227 -17.79 -4.21 6.94
C SER A 227 -17.74 -4.01 5.43
N GLU A 228 -18.90 -4.07 4.78
CA GLU A 228 -19.05 -3.69 3.37
C GLU A 228 -19.47 -2.22 3.26
N VAL A 229 -18.62 -1.41 2.63
CA VAL A 229 -18.94 -0.01 2.32
C VAL A 229 -19.46 0.09 0.89
N THR A 230 -20.71 0.51 0.74
CA THR A 230 -21.33 0.75 -0.57
C THR A 230 -21.42 2.24 -0.84
N LEU A 231 -20.90 2.67 -1.99
CA LEU A 231 -20.90 4.06 -2.44
C LEU A 231 -21.74 4.17 -3.73
N SER A 232 -22.93 4.78 -3.64
CA SER A 232 -23.78 5.03 -4.81
C SER A 232 -23.60 6.46 -5.27
N ILE A 233 -23.13 6.66 -6.51
CA ILE A 233 -22.85 7.96 -7.09
C ILE A 233 -23.87 8.32 -8.17
N SER A 234 -24.36 9.55 -8.13
CA SER A 234 -25.40 10.08 -9.00
C SER A 234 -25.21 11.59 -9.24
N GLU A 235 -26.04 12.18 -10.10
CA GLU A 235 -26.03 13.63 -10.39
C GLU A 235 -24.66 14.15 -10.90
N ALA A 236 -23.96 13.33 -11.67
CA ALA A 236 -22.74 13.69 -12.38
C ALA A 236 -22.70 12.99 -13.74
N ASP A 237 -22.11 13.64 -14.75
CA ASP A 237 -21.96 13.04 -16.09
C ASP A 237 -20.94 11.88 -16.11
N ILE A 238 -19.99 11.91 -15.18
CA ILE A 238 -18.86 10.98 -15.08
C ILE A 238 -18.36 10.96 -13.64
N ALA A 239 -17.91 9.81 -13.20
CA ALA A 239 -17.25 9.64 -11.91
C ALA A 239 -16.07 8.67 -12.00
N TYR A 240 -15.31 8.57 -10.93
CA TYR A 240 -14.14 7.70 -10.86
C TYR A 240 -14.10 6.92 -9.55
N ALA A 241 -13.68 5.67 -9.62
CA ALA A 241 -13.14 4.92 -8.49
C ALA A 241 -11.63 4.80 -8.68
N ILE A 242 -10.84 5.05 -7.64
CA ILE A 242 -9.37 5.06 -7.70
C ILE A 242 -8.79 4.29 -6.52
N SER A 243 -7.85 3.38 -6.82
CA SER A 243 -7.03 2.69 -5.83
C SER A 243 -5.65 3.33 -5.69
N ASP A 244 -5.28 3.70 -4.46
CA ASP A 244 -3.98 4.31 -4.08
C ASP A 244 -3.52 5.42 -5.05
N GLY A 245 -4.44 6.27 -5.49
CA GLY A 245 -4.17 7.40 -6.40
C GLY A 245 -3.72 7.04 -7.83
N ARG A 246 -3.73 5.76 -8.24
CA ARG A 246 -3.19 5.33 -9.56
C ARG A 246 -4.21 4.63 -10.43
N ASN A 247 -4.82 3.55 -9.95
CA ASN A 247 -5.66 2.69 -10.77
C ASN A 247 -7.07 3.26 -10.83
N ARG A 248 -7.39 3.89 -11.95
CA ARG A 248 -8.64 4.64 -12.13
C ARG A 248 -9.63 3.86 -12.98
N GLN A 249 -10.76 3.52 -12.39
CA GLN A 249 -11.93 3.03 -13.09
C GLN A 249 -12.87 4.19 -13.41
N HIS A 250 -13.28 4.27 -14.68
CA HIS A 250 -14.33 5.18 -15.13
C HIS A 250 -15.72 4.65 -14.73
N LEU A 251 -16.57 5.52 -14.21
CA LEU A 251 -17.94 5.20 -13.83
C LEU A 251 -18.91 6.05 -14.66
N GLU A 252 -20.01 5.45 -15.08
CA GLU A 252 -21.13 6.12 -15.74
C GLU A 252 -22.29 6.22 -14.72
N PRO A 253 -22.51 7.38 -14.07
CA PRO A 253 -23.59 7.51 -13.11
C PRO A 253 -24.98 7.36 -13.75
N PRO A 254 -25.97 6.79 -13.04
CA PRO A 254 -25.88 6.26 -11.68
C PRO A 254 -25.05 4.97 -11.62
N ALA A 255 -24.11 4.92 -10.67
CA ALA A 255 -23.23 3.78 -10.48
C ALA A 255 -23.08 3.47 -8.99
N THR A 256 -22.78 2.21 -8.67
CA THR A 256 -22.56 1.78 -7.29
C THR A 256 -21.26 1.00 -7.18
N VAL A 257 -20.43 1.37 -6.21
CA VAL A 257 -19.15 0.74 -5.90
C VAL A 257 -19.26 0.04 -4.55
N SER A 258 -18.89 -1.25 -4.50
CA SER A 258 -18.66 -1.98 -3.25
C SER A 258 -17.19 -1.91 -2.89
N VAL A 259 -16.89 -1.55 -1.65
CA VAL A 259 -15.54 -1.57 -1.06
C VAL A 259 -15.55 -2.50 0.15
N SER A 260 -14.60 -3.44 0.18
CA SER A 260 -14.41 -4.40 1.26
C SER A 260 -12.93 -4.73 1.42
N LEU A 261 -12.56 -5.51 2.44
CA LEU A 261 -11.24 -6.12 2.47
C LEU A 261 -11.00 -7.04 1.26
N ALA A 262 -9.74 -7.08 0.83
CA ALA A 262 -9.24 -8.02 -0.16
C ALA A 262 -8.71 -9.29 0.53
N ASP A 263 -8.79 -10.43 -0.17
CA ASP A 263 -8.37 -11.74 0.35
C ASP A 263 -6.85 -11.96 0.37
N ASP A 264 -6.11 -11.03 -0.24
CA ASP A 264 -4.67 -11.10 -0.45
C ASP A 264 -3.99 -9.89 0.20
N PRO A 265 -3.56 -9.99 1.48
CA PRO A 265 -2.89 -8.90 2.19
C PRO A 265 -1.44 -8.72 1.72
N VAL A 266 -0.87 -7.56 2.05
CA VAL A 266 0.58 -7.34 1.92
C VAL A 266 1.28 -7.92 3.13
N ARG A 267 2.41 -8.58 2.91
CA ARG A 267 3.20 -9.18 3.98
C ARG A 267 4.48 -8.40 4.18
N LEU A 268 4.67 -7.85 5.39
CA LEU A 268 5.92 -7.21 5.78
C LEU A 268 6.73 -8.13 6.69
N VAL A 269 8.04 -8.18 6.50
CA VAL A 269 8.97 -8.90 7.38
C VAL A 269 10.04 -7.94 7.92
N GLY A 270 10.63 -8.31 9.05
CA GLY A 270 11.59 -7.48 9.77
C GLY A 270 10.95 -6.64 10.88
N PRO A 271 11.64 -5.62 11.40
CA PRO A 271 11.16 -4.83 12.53
C PRO A 271 9.89 -4.05 12.19
N GLU A 272 9.12 -3.72 13.23
CA GLU A 272 7.95 -2.87 13.08
C GLU A 272 8.34 -1.39 12.97
N ALA A 273 7.64 -0.66 12.12
CA ALA A 273 7.80 0.78 12.02
C ALA A 273 7.29 1.46 13.29
N ASP A 274 8.04 2.42 13.81
CA ASP A 274 7.61 3.24 14.94
C ASP A 274 6.53 4.24 14.49
N PHE A 275 5.27 3.83 14.65
CA PHE A 275 4.12 4.66 14.28
C PHE A 275 4.16 6.02 14.97
N PHE A 276 4.44 6.08 16.28
CA PHE A 276 4.44 7.33 17.03
C PHE A 276 5.63 8.22 16.66
N GLY A 277 6.82 7.63 16.48
CA GLY A 277 7.97 8.35 15.93
C GLY A 277 7.74 8.87 14.51
N GLY A 278 6.88 8.21 13.73
CA GLY A 278 6.39 8.71 12.43
C GLY A 278 5.51 9.96 12.58
N LEU A 279 4.63 9.99 13.59
CA LEU A 279 3.73 11.12 13.85
C LEU A 279 4.47 12.41 14.23
N GLU A 280 5.61 12.32 14.94
CA GLU A 280 6.44 13.48 15.31
C GLU A 280 6.97 14.27 14.10
N LYS A 281 6.88 13.69 12.90
CA LYS A 281 7.36 14.29 11.66
C LYS A 281 6.23 14.86 10.79
N LEU A 282 5.00 14.88 11.29
CA LEU A 282 3.83 15.48 10.62
C LEU A 282 3.71 17.00 10.87
N ASP A 283 4.59 17.58 11.69
CA ASP A 283 4.63 19.01 12.03
C ASP A 283 5.21 19.92 10.92
#